data_AF-A0A843ERN1-F1
#
_entry.id   AF-A0A843ERN1-F1
#
_cell.length_a   1.000
_cell.length_b   1.000
_cell.length_c   1.000
_cell.angle_alpha   90.00
_cell.angle_beta   90.00
_cell.angle_gamma   90.00
#
_symmetry.space_group_name_H-M   'P 1'
#
loop_
_entity.id
_entity.type
_entity.pdbx_description
1 polymer ?
#
loop_
_entity_poly.entity_id
_entity_poly.type
_entity_poly.pdbx_seq_one_letter_code
_entity_poly.pdbx_strand_id
1 'polypeptide(L)'
;MSEVSSKELYEFKKSLKELAEKKGKGTELVSMYVPPTKQLSDIIKQMRDELGQSANIKSKTTRKNVQSAIEVIMQRIRMITNDNKELPNGFVLFVGMIPKGGPGNEKMETVVIEPPEEIQTYRYICDSTFYLEPLEDMIASKEVYGIAVIDRNEATIATLKGKRINVVANLTSGV
;
A
#
# COMPACT_ATOMS: atom_id res chain seq x y z
N MET A 1 7.00 -4.63 -19.61
CA MET A 1 7.22 -3.94 -18.33
C MET A 1 7.85 -2.61 -18.67
N SER A 2 7.14 -1.51 -18.47
CA SER A 2 7.68 -0.15 -18.63
C SER A 2 8.82 0.04 -17.63
N GLU A 3 9.99 0.44 -18.11
CA GLU A 3 11.06 0.92 -17.24
C GLU A 3 10.52 2.14 -16.50
N VAL A 4 10.34 2.02 -15.18
CA VAL A 4 9.94 3.16 -14.33
C VAL A 4 10.98 4.25 -14.53
N SER A 5 10.55 5.43 -14.97
CA SER A 5 11.47 6.51 -15.29
C SER A 5 12.27 6.90 -14.05
N SER A 6 13.56 7.20 -14.21
CA SER A 6 14.44 7.67 -13.12
C SER A 6 13.83 8.86 -12.35
N LYS A 7 12.99 9.66 -13.03
CA LYS A 7 12.23 10.76 -12.44
C LYS A 7 11.10 10.28 -11.53
N GLU A 8 10.28 9.32 -11.98
CA GLU A 8 9.16 8.76 -11.21
C GLU A 8 9.67 8.06 -9.95
N LEU A 9 10.77 7.30 -10.07
CA LEU A 9 11.46 6.69 -8.92
C LEU A 9 11.97 7.74 -7.92
N TYR A 10 12.47 8.87 -8.39
CA TYR A 10 12.92 9.96 -7.52
C TYR A 10 11.76 10.63 -6.79
N GLU A 11 10.67 10.96 -7.49
CA GLU A 11 9.46 11.54 -6.90
C GLU A 11 8.81 10.60 -5.88
N PHE A 12 8.79 9.31 -6.17
CA PHE A 12 8.31 8.28 -5.25
C PHE A 12 9.17 8.20 -3.99
N LYS A 13 10.50 8.16 -4.13
CA LYS A 13 11.44 8.20 -3.00
C LYS A 13 11.29 9.44 -2.14
N LYS A 14 11.10 10.60 -2.77
CA LYS A 14 10.85 11.86 -2.06
C LYS A 14 9.54 11.79 -1.27
N SER A 15 8.47 11.28 -1.89
CA SER A 15 7.17 11.14 -1.25
C SER A 15 7.22 10.20 -0.03
N LEU A 16 7.96 9.09 -0.12
CA LEU A 16 8.16 8.18 1.01
C LEU A 16 8.92 8.84 2.16
N LYS A 17 9.96 9.62 1.88
CA LYS A 17 10.68 10.39 2.91
C LYS A 17 9.77 11.38 3.62
N GLU A 18 8.96 12.12 2.87
CA GLU A 18 7.97 13.04 3.45
C GLU A 18 6.93 12.32 4.30
N LEU A 19 6.54 11.09 3.93
CA LEU A 19 5.64 10.26 4.73
C LEU A 19 6.30 9.70 5.99
N ALA A 20 7.59 9.35 5.93
CA ALA A 20 8.33 8.79 7.06
C ALA A 20 8.51 9.80 8.20
N GLU A 21 8.58 11.09 7.89
CA GLU A 21 8.69 12.17 8.87
C GLU A 21 7.37 12.45 9.61
N LYS A 22 6.25 11.92 9.11
CA LYS A 22 4.91 12.18 9.67
C LYS A 22 4.64 11.28 10.87
N LYS A 23 4.30 11.91 12.00
CA LYS A 23 3.93 11.23 13.25
C LYS A 23 2.60 11.75 13.76
N GLY A 24 1.70 10.82 14.08
CA GLY A 24 0.44 11.11 14.77
C GLY A 24 0.65 11.30 16.27
N LYS A 25 -0.36 11.83 16.96
CA LYS A 25 -0.35 11.96 18.43
C LYS A 25 -0.61 10.64 19.18
N GLY A 26 -1.15 9.65 18.48
CA GLY A 26 -1.47 8.31 18.97
C GLY A 26 -1.68 7.38 17.78
N THR A 27 -2.45 6.31 17.94
CA THR A 27 -2.81 5.38 16.85
C THR A 27 -3.89 5.98 15.95
N GLU A 28 -3.52 6.98 15.16
CA GLU A 28 -4.44 7.79 14.34
C GLU A 28 -3.99 7.88 12.87
N LEU A 29 -2.90 7.21 12.50
CA LEU A 29 -2.43 7.09 11.12
C LEU A 29 -2.77 5.71 10.57
N VAL A 30 -3.48 5.69 9.45
CA VAL A 30 -3.88 4.48 8.75
C VAL A 30 -3.00 4.29 7.52
N SER A 31 -2.47 3.09 7.37
CA SER A 31 -1.79 2.60 6.18
C SER A 31 -2.58 1.44 5.61
N MET A 32 -3.12 1.59 4.40
CA MET A 32 -3.92 0.57 3.73
C MET A 32 -3.28 0.16 2.41
N TYR A 33 -2.90 -1.10 2.29
CA TYR A 33 -2.36 -1.70 1.07
C TYR A 33 -3.44 -2.54 0.41
N VAL A 34 -3.77 -2.22 -0.84
CA VAL A 34 -4.86 -2.85 -1.58
C VAL A 34 -4.33 -3.52 -2.84
N PRO A 35 -4.36 -4.87 -2.93
CA PRO A 35 -3.98 -5.58 -4.14
C PRO A 35 -5.04 -5.37 -5.23
N PRO A 36 -4.67 -5.48 -6.52
CA PRO A 36 -5.61 -5.27 -7.64
C PRO A 36 -6.75 -6.30 -7.65
N THR A 37 -6.55 -7.45 -7.02
CA THR A 37 -7.54 -8.54 -6.90
C THR A 37 -8.61 -8.29 -5.83
N LYS A 38 -8.43 -7.30 -4.93
CA LYS A 38 -9.36 -7.04 -3.83
C LYS A 38 -10.52 -6.18 -4.29
N GLN A 39 -11.75 -6.65 -4.05
CA GLN A 39 -12.96 -5.88 -4.36
C GLN A 39 -13.08 -4.66 -3.43
N LEU A 40 -13.24 -3.48 -4.02
CA LEU A 40 -13.34 -2.22 -3.28
C LEU A 40 -14.62 -2.12 -2.42
N SER A 41 -15.70 -2.79 -2.84
CA SER A 41 -16.95 -2.91 -2.09
C SER A 41 -16.75 -3.56 -0.71
N ASP A 42 -15.95 -4.63 -0.64
CA ASP A 42 -15.59 -5.29 0.61
C ASP A 42 -14.84 -4.34 1.54
N ILE A 43 -13.91 -3.57 1.00
CA ILE A 43 -13.11 -2.62 1.77
C ILE A 43 -14.02 -1.52 2.33
N ILE A 44 -14.95 -0.98 1.53
CA ILE A 44 -15.93 0.00 2.01
C ILE A 44 -16.79 -0.59 3.12
N LYS A 45 -17.21 -1.86 3.01
CA LYS A 45 -17.96 -2.54 4.08
C LYS A 45 -17.13 -2.62 5.35
N GLN A 46 -15.89 -3.11 5.28
CA GLN A 46 -14.98 -3.16 6.42
C GLN A 46 -14.79 -1.78 7.05
N MET A 47 -14.61 -0.72 6.26
CA MET A 47 -14.46 0.64 6.78
C MET A 47 -15.72 1.15 7.51
N ARG A 48 -16.93 0.74 7.10
CA ARG A 48 -18.15 1.06 7.85
C ARG A 48 -18.19 0.34 9.20
N ASP A 49 -17.73 -0.91 9.24
CA ASP A 49 -17.67 -1.68 10.48
C ASP A 49 -16.65 -1.05 11.45
N GLU A 50 -15.48 -0.67 10.96
CA GLU A 50 -14.46 0.09 11.72
C GLU A 50 -15.00 1.44 12.22
N LEU A 51 -15.78 2.15 11.39
CA LEU A 51 -16.43 3.39 11.80
C LEU A 51 -17.38 3.17 12.98
N GLY A 52 -18.17 2.09 12.96
CA GLY A 52 -19.04 1.70 14.07
C GLY A 52 -18.26 1.39 15.36
N GLN A 53 -17.15 0.65 15.26
CA GLN A 53 -16.31 0.30 16.41
C GLN A 53 -15.63 1.52 17.03
N SER A 54 -15.19 2.47 16.19
CA SER A 54 -14.52 3.69 16.63
C SER A 54 -15.37 4.54 17.60
N ALA A 55 -16.70 4.39 17.60
CA ALA A 55 -17.60 5.08 18.52
C ALA A 55 -17.26 4.81 20.00
N ASN A 56 -16.67 3.65 20.29
CA ASN A 56 -16.30 3.22 21.64
C ASN A 56 -14.99 3.84 22.15
N ILE A 57 -14.26 4.60 21.33
CA ILE A 57 -13.04 5.29 21.75
C ILE A 57 -13.39 6.31 22.86
N LYS A 58 -12.69 6.21 23.99
CA LYS A 58 -12.92 7.04 25.19
C LYS A 58 -12.56 8.52 24.97
N SER A 59 -11.43 8.78 24.31
CA SER A 59 -10.97 10.14 24.00
C SER A 59 -11.83 10.76 22.89
N LYS A 60 -12.52 11.88 23.19
CA LYS A 60 -13.37 12.58 22.21
C LYS A 60 -12.58 13.04 20.98
N THR A 61 -11.37 13.55 21.19
CA THR A 61 -10.51 14.04 20.10
C THR A 61 -10.04 12.89 19.21
N THR A 62 -9.50 11.83 19.81
CA THR A 62 -9.03 10.65 19.06
C THR A 62 -10.18 9.97 18.31
N ARG A 63 -11.35 9.84 18.95
CA ARG A 63 -12.55 9.31 18.29
C ARG A 63 -12.91 10.10 17.04
N LYS A 64 -12.96 11.44 17.14
CA LYS A 64 -13.24 12.32 15.99
C LYS A 64 -12.19 12.13 14.90
N ASN A 65 -10.91 12.12 15.25
CA ASN A 65 -9.81 11.98 14.29
C ASN A 65 -9.87 10.65 13.53
N VAL A 66 -10.10 9.54 14.25
CA VAL A 66 -10.23 8.20 13.65
C VAL A 66 -11.46 8.14 12.74
N GLN A 67 -12.61 8.64 13.19
CA GLN A 67 -13.83 8.66 12.38
C GLN A 67 -13.65 9.46 11.09
N SER A 68 -13.08 10.67 11.19
CA SER A 68 -12.78 11.49 10.00
C SER A 68 -11.80 10.81 9.05
N ALA A 69 -10.77 10.12 9.57
CA ALA A 69 -9.84 9.37 8.72
C ALA A 69 -10.56 8.24 7.96
N ILE A 70 -11.42 7.48 8.63
CA ILE A 70 -12.20 6.39 8.01
C ILE A 70 -13.16 6.93 6.94
N GLU A 71 -13.83 8.05 7.18
CA GLU A 71 -14.69 8.71 6.20
C GLU A 71 -13.91 9.14 4.95
N VAL A 72 -12.73 9.75 5.13
CA VAL A 72 -11.84 10.14 4.04
C VAL A 72 -11.35 8.92 3.25
N ILE A 73 -11.02 7.81 3.93
CA ILE A 73 -10.66 6.55 3.27
C ILE A 73 -11.79 6.08 2.35
N MET A 74 -13.02 6.00 2.86
CA MET A 74 -14.18 5.60 2.05
C MET A 74 -14.40 6.54 0.86
N GLN A 75 -14.22 7.85 1.05
CA GLN A 75 -14.34 8.83 -0.03
C GLN A 75 -13.30 8.59 -1.13
N ARG A 76 -12.04 8.35 -0.76
CA ARG A 76 -10.96 8.09 -1.74
C ARG A 76 -11.19 6.80 -2.51
N ILE A 77 -11.66 5.73 -1.86
CA ILE A 77 -11.99 4.48 -2.54
C ILE A 77 -13.13 4.69 -3.56
N ARG A 78 -14.16 5.48 -3.21
CA ARG A 78 -15.24 5.81 -4.14
C ARG A 78 -14.76 6.63 -5.32
N MET A 79 -13.86 7.59 -5.12
CA MET A 79 -13.25 8.35 -6.22
C MET A 79 -12.52 7.42 -7.19
N ILE A 80 -11.66 6.52 -6.68
CA ILE A 80 -10.95 5.53 -7.49
C ILE A 80 -11.94 4.67 -8.31
N THR A 81 -13.03 4.25 -7.67
CA THR A 81 -14.08 3.43 -8.32
C THR A 81 -14.79 4.22 -9.43
N ASN A 82 -15.13 5.49 -9.19
CA ASN A 82 -15.87 6.32 -10.14
C ASN A 82 -15.02 6.75 -11.33
N ASP A 83 -13.73 7.02 -11.08
CA ASP A 83 -12.79 7.49 -12.11
C ASP A 83 -12.35 6.37 -13.06
N ASN A 84 -12.80 5.12 -12.83
CA ASN A 84 -12.36 3.90 -13.55
C ASN A 84 -10.84 3.84 -13.70
N LYS A 85 -10.13 4.29 -12.66
CA LYS A 85 -8.67 4.40 -12.71
C LYS A 85 -8.07 3.00 -12.72
N GLU A 86 -7.39 2.65 -13.80
CA GLU A 86 -6.61 1.42 -13.87
C GLU A 86 -5.45 1.50 -12.87
N LEU A 87 -5.43 0.55 -11.93
CA LEU A 87 -4.41 0.39 -10.90
C LEU A 87 -3.88 -1.04 -10.97
N PRO A 88 -3.12 -1.40 -12.03
CA PRO A 88 -2.66 -2.77 -12.27
C PRO A 88 -1.82 -3.33 -11.14
N ASN A 89 -1.10 -2.47 -10.40
CA ASN A 89 -0.30 -2.86 -9.24
C ASN A 89 -1.07 -2.77 -7.91
N GLY A 90 -2.36 -2.41 -7.94
CA GLY A 90 -3.12 -2.01 -6.77
C GLY A 90 -2.78 -0.58 -6.32
N PHE A 91 -3.11 -0.24 -5.08
CA PHE A 91 -2.79 1.07 -4.52
C PHE A 91 -2.55 1.01 -3.01
N VAL A 92 -1.84 2.03 -2.52
CA VAL A 92 -1.62 2.28 -1.10
C VAL A 92 -2.29 3.60 -0.73
N LEU A 93 -2.94 3.60 0.42
CA LEU A 93 -3.60 4.77 0.98
C LEU A 93 -3.04 5.05 2.37
N PHE A 94 -2.52 6.26 2.54
CA PHE A 94 -2.06 6.81 3.81
C PHE A 94 -3.01 7.93 4.24
N VAL A 95 -3.71 7.74 5.36
CA VAL A 95 -4.65 8.74 5.89
C VAL A 95 -4.46 8.89 7.38
N GLY A 96 -4.42 10.12 7.88
CA GLY A 96 -4.41 10.34 9.32
C GLY A 96 -4.20 11.80 9.71
N MET A 97 -4.49 12.10 10.97
CA MET A 97 -4.40 13.45 11.51
C MET A 97 -2.97 13.73 11.98
N ILE A 98 -2.32 14.74 11.40
CA ILE A 98 -0.95 15.13 11.72
C ILE A 98 -0.95 16.43 12.50
N PRO A 99 -0.32 16.46 13.69
CA PRO A 99 -0.23 17.68 14.48
C PRO A 99 0.67 18.71 13.79
N LYS A 100 0.15 19.93 13.58
CA LYS A 100 0.94 21.07 13.05
C LYS A 100 1.29 22.12 14.11
N GLY A 101 1.31 21.73 15.39
CA GLY A 101 1.57 22.61 16.52
C GLY A 101 0.81 22.18 17.76
N GLY A 102 0.16 23.14 18.43
CA GLY A 102 -0.60 22.90 19.66
C GLY A 102 -1.82 21.97 19.52
N PRO A 103 -2.42 21.53 20.63
CA PRO A 103 -3.65 20.72 20.64
C PRO A 103 -4.77 21.34 19.79
N GLY A 104 -5.38 20.56 18.90
CA GLY A 104 -6.50 21.01 18.06
C GLY A 104 -6.11 21.56 16.68
N ASN A 105 -4.82 21.70 16.39
CA ASN A 105 -4.30 22.12 15.07
C ASN A 105 -3.86 20.93 14.20
N GLU A 106 -4.45 19.76 14.39
CA GLU A 106 -4.21 18.62 13.53
C GLU A 106 -4.75 18.87 12.12
N LYS A 107 -3.98 18.49 11.10
CA LYS A 107 -4.43 18.53 9.70
C LYS A 107 -4.55 17.12 9.16
N MET A 108 -5.61 16.91 8.37
CA MET A 108 -5.80 15.65 7.67
C MET A 108 -4.76 15.52 6.57
N GLU A 109 -3.96 14.47 6.67
CA GLU A 109 -3.09 14.03 5.60
C GLU A 109 -3.78 12.93 4.81
N THR A 110 -3.68 12.97 3.49
CA THR A 110 -4.22 11.93 2.62
C THR A 110 -3.36 11.78 1.39
N VAL A 111 -2.74 10.62 1.23
CA VAL A 111 -1.89 10.30 0.07
C VAL A 111 -2.34 8.97 -0.51
N VAL A 112 -2.60 8.96 -1.81
CA VAL A 112 -2.86 7.77 -2.62
C VAL A 112 -1.63 7.54 -3.48
N ILE A 113 -1.05 6.35 -3.39
CA ILE A 113 0.15 5.98 -4.13
C ILE A 113 -0.15 4.72 -4.94
N GLU A 114 0.17 4.75 -6.23
CA GLU A 114 0.30 3.53 -7.02
C GLU A 114 1.73 3.00 -6.85
N PRO A 115 1.92 1.77 -6.35
CA PRO A 115 3.25 1.23 -6.13
C PRO A 115 3.91 0.84 -7.47
N PRO A 116 5.26 0.86 -7.54
CA PRO A 116 6.01 0.45 -8.74
C PRO A 116 5.85 -1.05 -9.06
N GLU A 117 5.40 -1.81 -8.07
CA GLU A 117 5.34 -3.26 -8.07
C GLU A 117 4.01 -3.69 -7.44
N GLU A 118 3.36 -4.73 -7.98
CA GLU A 118 2.03 -5.15 -7.53
C GLU A 118 2.01 -5.54 -6.04
N ILE A 119 0.99 -5.07 -5.32
CA ILE A 119 0.70 -5.48 -3.94
C ILE A 119 0.09 -6.88 -3.96
N GLN A 120 0.68 -7.81 -3.20
CA GLN A 120 0.19 -9.20 -3.15
C GLN A 120 -0.90 -9.43 -2.10
N THR A 121 -0.85 -8.68 -1.00
CA THR A 121 -1.71 -8.95 0.18
C THR A 121 -2.36 -7.68 0.67
N TYR A 122 -3.67 -7.76 0.92
CA TYR A 122 -4.41 -6.70 1.58
C TYR A 122 -3.90 -6.50 3.01
N ARG A 123 -3.59 -5.27 3.39
CA ARG A 123 -3.23 -4.92 4.77
C ARG A 123 -3.92 -3.63 5.18
N TYR A 124 -4.45 -3.62 6.39
CA TYR A 124 -4.99 -2.46 7.07
C TYR A 124 -4.29 -2.32 8.42
N ILE A 125 -3.52 -1.25 8.60
CA ILE A 125 -2.71 -1.01 9.79
C ILE A 125 -3.03 0.39 10.31
N CYS A 126 -3.24 0.49 11.62
CA CYS A 126 -3.37 1.76 12.31
C CYS A 126 -2.24 1.89 13.36
N ASP A 127 -1.47 2.96 13.26
CA ASP A 127 -0.32 3.21 14.15
C ASP A 127 -0.10 4.73 14.32
N SER A 128 0.92 5.10 15.09
CA SER A 128 1.43 6.45 15.28
C SER A 128 2.31 6.95 14.13
N THR A 129 2.76 6.05 13.26
CA THR A 129 3.54 6.34 12.05
C THR A 129 2.94 5.63 10.86
N PHE A 130 3.17 6.12 9.64
CA PHE A 130 2.81 5.34 8.46
C PHE A 130 3.70 4.11 8.32
N TYR A 131 3.09 2.97 7.97
CA TYR A 131 3.80 1.73 7.69
C TYR A 131 4.30 1.78 6.25
N LEU A 132 5.59 2.06 6.05
CA LEU A 132 6.19 2.29 4.72
C LEU A 132 7.09 1.15 4.24
N GLU A 133 7.46 0.24 5.15
CA GLU A 133 8.42 -0.85 4.91
C GLU A 133 8.18 -1.62 3.60
N PRO A 134 6.94 -2.02 3.21
CA PRO A 134 6.73 -2.72 1.96
C PRO A 134 7.09 -1.91 0.71
N LEU A 135 6.94 -0.57 0.75
CA LEU A 135 7.26 0.30 -0.38
C LEU A 135 8.76 0.61 -0.42
N GLU A 136 9.39 0.73 0.74
CA GLU A 136 10.85 0.86 0.86
C GLU A 136 11.56 -0.39 0.30
N ASP A 137 11.03 -1.57 0.60
CA ASP A 137 11.51 -2.83 0.04
C ASP A 137 11.39 -2.90 -1.49
N MET A 138 10.37 -2.26 -2.09
CA MET A 138 10.19 -2.25 -3.54
C MET A 138 11.23 -1.37 -4.26
N ILE A 139 11.66 -0.28 -3.64
CA ILE A 139 12.65 0.65 -4.20
C ILE A 139 14.10 0.28 -3.85
N ALA A 140 14.29 -0.61 -2.86
CA ALA A 140 15.60 -1.14 -2.54
C ALA A 140 16.18 -1.87 -3.76
N SER A 141 17.44 -1.56 -4.08
CA SER A 141 18.17 -2.25 -5.15
C SER A 141 18.32 -3.73 -4.78
N LYS A 142 17.57 -4.58 -5.46
CA LYS A 142 17.62 -6.05 -5.30
C LYS A 142 18.48 -6.64 -6.40
N GLU A 143 19.42 -7.50 -6.01
CA GLU A 143 20.08 -8.39 -6.95
C GLU A 143 19.04 -9.31 -7.61
N VAL A 144 19.24 -9.61 -8.89
CA VAL A 144 18.39 -10.53 -9.65
C VAL A 144 19.16 -11.83 -9.84
N TYR A 145 18.64 -12.92 -9.29
CA TYR A 145 19.22 -14.25 -9.45
C TYR A 145 18.50 -15.02 -10.54
N GLY A 146 19.25 -15.77 -11.36
CA GLY A 146 18.69 -16.76 -12.28
C GLY A 146 18.51 -18.11 -11.57
N ILE A 147 17.34 -18.72 -11.73
CA ILE A 147 17.03 -20.05 -11.23
C ILE A 147 16.77 -20.95 -12.43
N ALA A 148 17.46 -22.08 -12.49
CA ALA A 148 17.17 -23.16 -13.43
C ALA A 148 16.91 -24.44 -12.63
N VAL A 149 15.71 -25.00 -12.79
CA VAL A 149 15.33 -26.30 -12.23
C VAL A 149 15.25 -27.26 -13.41
N ILE A 150 15.99 -28.36 -13.34
CA ILE A 150 16.09 -29.36 -14.41
C ILE A 150 15.70 -30.71 -13.83
N ASP A 151 14.70 -31.36 -14.44
CA ASP A 151 14.32 -32.74 -14.21
C ASP A 151 14.49 -33.55 -15.51
N ARG A 152 14.27 -34.87 -15.46
CA ARG A 152 14.46 -35.78 -16.60
C ARG A 152 13.56 -35.42 -17.79
N ASN A 153 12.34 -34.94 -17.53
CA ASN A 153 11.33 -34.72 -18.57
C ASN A 153 11.03 -33.23 -18.83
N GLU A 154 11.47 -32.33 -17.95
CA GLU A 154 11.20 -30.90 -18.05
C GLU A 154 12.30 -30.04 -17.43
N ALA A 155 12.36 -28.78 -17.84
CA ALA A 155 13.23 -27.77 -17.26
C ALA A 155 12.46 -26.44 -17.11
N THR A 156 12.60 -25.77 -15.98
CA THR A 156 12.01 -24.46 -15.72
C THR A 156 13.12 -23.44 -15.47
N ILE A 157 13.05 -22.33 -16.21
CA ILE A 157 13.94 -21.17 -16.05
C ILE A 157 13.11 -20.03 -15.44
N ALA A 158 13.62 -19.45 -14.36
CA ALA A 158 12.98 -18.35 -13.67
C ALA A 158 14.01 -17.30 -13.22
N THR A 159 13.53 -16.10 -12.92
CA THR A 159 14.31 -15.06 -12.25
C THR A 159 13.75 -14.80 -10.86
N LEU A 160 14.62 -14.60 -9.87
CA LEU A 160 14.28 -14.25 -8.51
C LEU A 160 14.74 -12.81 -8.24
N LYS A 161 13.80 -11.91 -7.95
CA LYS A 161 14.07 -10.53 -7.51
C LYS A 161 13.48 -10.33 -6.12
N GLY A 162 14.33 -10.35 -5.09
CA GLY A 162 13.89 -10.34 -3.69
C GLY A 162 13.05 -11.59 -3.36
N LYS A 163 11.76 -11.41 -3.02
CA LYS A 163 10.82 -12.51 -2.72
C LYS A 163 9.98 -12.96 -3.93
N ARG A 164 10.17 -12.35 -5.10
CA ARG A 164 9.37 -12.62 -6.31
C ARG A 164 10.09 -13.55 -7.26
N ILE A 165 9.42 -14.64 -7.64
CA ILE A 165 9.86 -15.54 -8.70
C ILE A 165 9.05 -15.20 -9.96
N ASN A 166 9.73 -14.97 -11.07
CA ASN A 166 9.14 -14.78 -12.39
C ASN A 166 9.60 -15.91 -13.31
N VAL A 167 8.68 -16.81 -13.68
CA VAL A 167 8.97 -17.93 -14.59
C VAL A 167 9.10 -17.39 -16.00
N VAL A 168 10.28 -17.57 -16.59
CA VAL A 168 10.61 -17.08 -17.94
C VAL A 168 10.26 -18.13 -18.99
N ALA A 169 10.58 -19.40 -18.70
CA ALA A 169 10.29 -20.50 -19.61
C ALA A 169 10.07 -21.79 -18.83
N ASN A 170 9.16 -22.61 -19.33
CA ASN A 170 9.06 -24.02 -19.00
C ASN A 170 9.27 -24.79 -20.31
N LEU A 171 10.21 -25.73 -20.30
CA LEU A 171 10.67 -26.51 -21.44
C LEU A 171 10.40 -27.98 -21.15
N THR A 172 9.78 -28.69 -22.08
CA THR A 172 9.54 -30.13 -21.96
C THR A 172 10.44 -30.90 -22.92
N SER A 173 10.86 -32.11 -22.53
CA SER A 173 11.68 -33.01 -23.36
C SER A 173 10.99 -33.43 -24.67
N GLY A 174 9.66 -33.32 -24.75
CA GLY A 174 8.88 -33.54 -25.96
C GLY A 174 8.83 -35.00 -26.42
N VAL A 175 9.20 -35.95 -25.55
CA VAL A 175 9.16 -37.40 -25.78
C VAL A 175 7.98 -38.02 -25.05
#